data_AF-A0A6L7WP95-F1
#
_entry.id   AF-A0A6L7WP95-F1
#
_cell.length_a   1.000
_cell.length_b   1.000
_cell.length_c   1.000
_cell.angle_alpha   90.00
_cell.angle_beta   90.00
_cell.angle_gamma   90.00
#
_symmetry.space_group_name_H-M   'P 1'
#
loop_
_entity.id
_entity.type
_entity.pdbx_description
1 polymer ?
#
loop_
_entity_poly.entity_id
_entity_poly.type
_entity_poly.pdbx_seq_one_letter_code
_entity_poly.pdbx_strand_id
1 'polypeptide(L)'
;MPNSVTALYEQIEIERTDDKRVSSPILRRVPPPIPERVDQHPAGAYLISTQTEMSRNTAFSALNTAARLLGDKDIKSTPWHLIRYFEMNVLRSMLAEHYAPATANKILSIVRGVLRQAWKLELMTTDDYKRAVAVPAIPGTRLPA
;
A
#
# COMPACT_ATOMS: atom_id res chain seq x y z
N MET A 1 13.86 7.17 -20.10
CA MET A 1 14.94 6.40 -19.45
C MET A 1 14.35 5.79 -18.19
N PRO A 2 14.13 4.47 -18.11
CA PRO A 2 13.62 3.87 -16.88
C PRO A 2 14.62 4.08 -15.74
N ASN A 3 14.13 4.56 -14.60
CA ASN A 3 14.95 4.89 -13.43
C ASN A 3 15.59 3.61 -12.84
N SER A 4 16.80 3.77 -12.30
CA SER A 4 17.70 2.68 -11.88
C SER A 4 17.13 1.71 -10.83
N VAL A 5 16.02 2.06 -10.17
CA VAL A 5 15.30 1.18 -9.24
C VAL A 5 14.38 0.21 -9.98
N THR A 6 13.67 0.66 -11.02
CA THR A 6 12.82 -0.20 -11.87
C THR A 6 13.66 -1.23 -12.62
N ALA A 7 14.85 -0.84 -13.08
CA ALA A 7 15.79 -1.75 -13.73
C ALA A 7 16.30 -2.86 -12.80
N LEU A 8 16.51 -2.57 -11.51
CA LEU A 8 16.89 -3.58 -10.52
C LEU A 8 15.74 -4.56 -10.24
N TYR A 9 14.48 -4.11 -10.28
CA TYR A 9 13.31 -4.99 -10.18
C TYR A 9 13.12 -5.87 -11.42
N GLU A 10 13.27 -5.30 -12.62
CA GLU A 10 13.20 -6.07 -13.89
C GLU A 10 14.34 -7.10 -13.98
N GLN A 11 15.55 -6.78 -13.52
CA GLN A 11 16.66 -7.76 -13.50
C GLN A 11 16.43 -8.91 -12.50
N ILE A 12 15.76 -8.65 -11.37
CA ILE A 12 15.36 -9.70 -10.41
C ILE A 12 14.22 -10.58 -10.97
N GLU A 13 13.35 -10.04 -11.84
CA GLU A 13 12.29 -10.81 -12.51
C GLU A 13 12.83 -11.64 -13.69
N ILE A 14 13.78 -11.12 -14.47
CA ILE A 14 14.28 -11.76 -15.71
C ILE A 14 15.17 -12.98 -15.42
N GLU A 15 16.01 -12.96 -14.37
CA GLU A 15 16.82 -14.13 -13.96
C GLU A 15 16.00 -15.32 -13.44
N ARG A 16 14.68 -15.18 -13.24
CA ARG A 16 13.78 -16.27 -12.80
C ARG A 16 13.14 -17.04 -13.95
N THR A 17 13.53 -16.76 -15.19
CA THR A 17 12.89 -17.28 -16.41
C THR A 17 13.64 -18.47 -17.01
N ASP A 18 14.16 -19.42 -16.21
CA ASP A 18 14.55 -20.73 -16.77
C ASP A 18 14.57 -21.88 -15.75
N ASP A 19 13.59 -21.91 -14.84
CA ASP A 19 13.38 -23.10 -14.01
C ASP A 19 11.89 -23.41 -13.86
N LYS A 20 11.41 -24.27 -14.76
CA LYS A 20 10.10 -24.91 -14.70
C LYS A 20 10.07 -25.85 -13.50
N ARG A 21 9.90 -25.30 -12.28
CA ARG A 21 9.46 -25.91 -11.00
C ARG A 21 10.09 -25.24 -9.76
N VAL A 22 10.29 -23.91 -9.74
CA VAL A 22 10.68 -23.21 -8.50
C VAL A 22 9.62 -22.23 -8.06
N SER A 23 8.74 -22.73 -7.19
CA SER A 23 7.79 -21.98 -6.39
C SER A 23 8.48 -20.82 -5.67
N SER A 24 8.06 -19.59 -5.96
CA SER A 24 8.41 -18.39 -5.19
C SER A 24 8.20 -18.64 -3.69
N PRO A 25 9.19 -18.39 -2.81
CA PRO A 25 9.02 -18.54 -1.37
C PRO A 25 8.03 -17.54 -0.74
N ILE A 26 7.46 -16.63 -1.54
CA ILE A 26 6.50 -15.60 -1.10
C ILE A 26 5.05 -16.13 -1.07
N LEU A 27 4.76 -17.31 -1.64
CA LEU A 27 3.40 -17.86 -1.77
C LEU A 27 3.14 -19.12 -0.92
N ARG A 28 3.41 -19.07 0.39
CA ARG A 28 2.97 -20.11 1.35
C ARG A 28 2.08 -19.60 2.49
N ARG A 29 1.25 -18.60 2.21
CA ARG A 29 -0.05 -18.48 2.88
C ARG A 29 -1.09 -18.32 1.80
N VAL A 30 -2.01 -19.28 1.69
CA VAL A 30 -3.27 -19.06 0.99
C VAL A 30 -3.93 -17.90 1.73
N PRO A 31 -4.02 -16.69 1.17
CA PRO A 31 -4.74 -15.62 1.83
C PRO A 31 -6.20 -16.06 1.96
N PRO A 32 -6.89 -15.70 3.06
CA PRO A 32 -8.34 -15.83 3.06
C PRO A 32 -8.88 -15.12 1.80
N PRO A 33 -9.89 -15.68 1.12
CA PRO A 33 -10.44 -15.08 -0.09
C PRO A 33 -10.76 -13.61 0.20
N ILE A 34 -10.46 -12.73 -0.77
CA ILE A 34 -10.83 -11.32 -0.68
C ILE A 34 -12.31 -11.29 -0.31
N PRO A 35 -12.70 -10.64 0.79
CA PRO A 35 -14.09 -10.61 1.18
C PRO A 35 -14.92 -10.01 0.03
N GLU A 36 -15.86 -10.79 -0.52
CA GLU A 36 -16.71 -10.35 -1.65
C GLU A 36 -17.59 -9.15 -1.28
N ARG A 37 -17.75 -8.89 0.02
CA ARG A 37 -18.57 -7.80 0.54
C ARG A 37 -17.71 -6.58 0.88
N VAL A 38 -18.16 -5.41 0.41
CA VAL A 38 -17.51 -4.10 0.63
C VAL A 38 -17.38 -3.73 2.12
N ASP A 39 -18.25 -4.25 2.97
CA ASP A 39 -18.25 -4.07 4.44
C ASP A 39 -17.10 -4.83 5.13
N GLN A 40 -16.53 -5.85 4.49
CA GLN A 40 -15.38 -6.61 4.97
C GLN A 40 -14.05 -6.17 4.32
N HIS A 41 -14.12 -5.25 3.36
CA HIS A 41 -12.93 -4.70 2.71
C HIS A 41 -12.31 -3.58 3.56
N PRO A 42 -11.03 -3.67 3.97
CA PRO A 42 -10.41 -2.69 4.88
C PRO A 42 -10.51 -1.23 4.41
N ALA A 43 -10.39 -0.99 3.10
CA ALA A 43 -10.53 0.35 2.55
C ALA A 43 -11.97 0.87 2.61
N GLY A 44 -12.97 -0.01 2.45
CA GLY A 44 -14.38 0.34 2.62
C GLY A 44 -14.68 0.72 4.07
N ALA A 45 -14.23 -0.11 5.02
CA ALA A 45 -14.33 0.18 6.45
C ALA A 45 -13.68 1.52 6.84
N TYR A 46 -12.51 1.84 6.25
CA TYR A 46 -11.86 3.13 6.47
C TYR A 46 -12.70 4.31 5.94
N LEU A 47 -13.22 4.21 4.71
CA LEU A 47 -14.05 5.26 4.11
C LEU A 47 -15.36 5.49 4.88
N ILE A 48 -15.98 4.43 5.41
CA ILE A 48 -17.15 4.52 6.28
C ILE A 48 -16.80 5.26 7.58
N SER A 49 -15.60 5.03 8.13
CA SER A 49 -15.16 5.69 9.38
C SER A 49 -14.84 7.18 9.24
N THR A 50 -14.73 7.72 8.02
CA THR A 50 -14.49 9.16 7.81
C THR A 50 -15.75 10.00 8.09
N GLN A 51 -15.56 11.09 8.85
CA GLN A 51 -16.65 11.90 9.39
C GLN A 51 -17.36 12.79 8.36
N THR A 52 -16.66 13.19 7.28
CA THR A 52 -17.21 14.10 6.27
C THR A 52 -17.06 13.54 4.86
N GLU A 53 -17.99 13.90 3.98
CA GLU A 53 -17.97 13.48 2.58
C GLU A 53 -16.73 14.00 1.84
N MET A 54 -16.32 15.25 2.11
CA MET A 54 -15.09 15.83 1.54
C MET A 54 -13.83 15.06 1.96
N SER A 55 -13.77 14.64 3.23
CA SER A 55 -12.68 13.79 3.73
C SER A 55 -12.70 12.40 3.08
N ARG A 56 -13.90 11.83 2.88
CA ARG A 56 -14.09 10.55 2.21
C ARG A 56 -13.63 10.59 0.75
N ASN A 57 -14.00 11.61 -0.01
CA ASN A 57 -13.58 11.78 -1.41
C ASN A 57 -12.07 11.96 -1.52
N THR A 58 -11.49 12.73 -0.59
CA THR A 58 -10.04 12.89 -0.49
C THR A 58 -9.34 11.55 -0.20
N ALA A 59 -9.87 10.78 0.75
CA ALA A 59 -9.34 9.46 1.10
C ALA A 59 -9.45 8.48 -0.08
N PHE A 60 -10.58 8.48 -0.77
CA PHE A 60 -10.82 7.63 -1.94
C PHE A 60 -9.80 7.92 -3.06
N SER A 61 -9.59 9.19 -3.39
CA SER A 61 -8.59 9.59 -4.39
C SER A 61 -7.17 9.19 -3.98
N ALA A 62 -6.79 9.43 -2.71
CA ALA A 62 -5.49 9.05 -2.20
C ALA A 62 -5.25 7.53 -2.24
N LEU A 63 -6.27 6.73 -1.92
CA LEU A 63 -6.18 5.28 -1.95
C LEU A 63 -6.10 4.73 -3.38
N ASN A 64 -6.80 5.33 -4.34
CA ASN A 64 -6.64 4.97 -5.75
C ASN A 64 -5.24 5.31 -6.27
N THR A 65 -4.64 6.42 -5.84
CA THR A 65 -3.24 6.72 -6.15
C THR A 65 -2.32 5.64 -5.58
N ALA A 66 -2.48 5.28 -4.31
CA ALA A 66 -1.66 4.24 -3.68
C ALA A 66 -1.82 2.87 -4.35
N ALA A 67 -3.05 2.47 -4.70
CA ALA A 67 -3.34 1.25 -5.45
C ALA A 67 -2.57 1.20 -6.77
N ARG A 68 -2.66 2.27 -7.58
CA ARG A 68 -1.96 2.36 -8.87
C ARG A 68 -0.45 2.31 -8.73
N LEU A 69 0.11 2.94 -7.70
CA LEU A 69 1.55 2.88 -7.44
C LEU A 69 1.99 1.47 -7.02
N LEU A 70 1.14 0.71 -6.34
CA LEU A 70 1.40 -0.69 -5.98
C LEU A 70 1.16 -1.68 -7.14
N GLY A 71 0.73 -1.20 -8.31
CA GLY A 71 0.46 -2.03 -9.49
C GLY A 71 -0.99 -2.53 -9.60
N ASP A 72 -1.87 -2.14 -8.67
CA ASP A 72 -3.28 -2.52 -8.67
C ASP A 72 -4.14 -1.55 -9.50
N LYS A 73 -5.25 -2.05 -10.03
CA LYS A 73 -6.17 -1.25 -10.88
C LYS A 73 -6.90 -0.17 -10.08
N ASP A 74 -7.43 -0.54 -8.92
CA ASP A 74 -8.21 0.36 -8.08
C ASP A 74 -8.18 -0.04 -6.60
N ILE A 75 -8.78 0.83 -5.79
CA ILE A 75 -8.96 0.62 -4.35
C ILE A 75 -9.62 -0.73 -3.99
N LYS A 76 -10.46 -1.30 -4.86
CA LYS A 76 -11.23 -2.53 -4.59
C LYS A 76 -10.45 -3.80 -4.93
N SER A 77 -9.58 -3.73 -5.94
CA SER A 77 -8.73 -4.86 -6.34
C SER A 77 -7.51 -5.03 -5.44
N THR A 78 -7.10 -3.96 -4.75
CA THR A 78 -5.90 -3.95 -3.91
C THR A 78 -6.07 -4.80 -2.66
N PRO A 79 -5.22 -5.82 -2.41
CA PRO A 79 -5.29 -6.63 -1.21
C PRO A 79 -4.63 -5.92 -0.02
N TRP A 80 -5.27 -4.89 0.52
CA TRP A 80 -4.72 -4.03 1.58
C TRP A 80 -4.20 -4.79 2.81
N HIS A 81 -4.83 -5.92 3.15
CA HIS A 81 -4.44 -6.77 4.28
C HIS A 81 -3.14 -7.56 4.02
N LEU A 82 -2.63 -7.60 2.79
CA LEU A 82 -1.36 -8.21 2.40
C LEU A 82 -0.20 -7.21 2.39
N ILE A 83 -0.46 -5.89 2.46
CA ILE A 83 0.60 -4.89 2.52
C ILE A 83 1.42 -5.07 3.80
N ARG A 84 2.72 -5.33 3.65
CA ARG A 84 3.69 -5.45 4.74
C ARG A 84 4.67 -4.27 4.69
N TYR A 85 5.69 -4.35 5.53
CA TYR A 85 6.77 -3.37 5.59
C TYR A 85 7.42 -3.12 4.24
N PHE A 86 7.60 -4.16 3.42
CA PHE A 86 8.23 -4.04 2.11
C PHE A 86 7.38 -3.20 1.16
N GLU A 87 6.12 -3.56 0.93
CA GLU A 87 5.21 -2.84 0.03
C GLU A 87 4.97 -1.40 0.51
N MET A 88 4.91 -1.19 1.83
CA MET A 88 4.77 0.15 2.39
C MET A 88 6.03 1.01 2.15
N ASN A 89 7.24 0.42 2.13
CA ASN A 89 8.46 1.14 1.75
C ASN A 89 8.53 1.43 0.26
N VAL A 90 8.10 0.49 -0.60
CA VAL A 90 7.98 0.71 -2.04
C VAL A 90 7.05 1.89 -2.30
N LEU A 91 5.86 1.88 -1.69
CA LEU A 91 4.91 2.98 -1.78
C LEU A 91 5.51 4.30 -1.29
N ARG A 92 6.22 4.31 -0.16
CA ARG A 92 6.91 5.50 0.35
C ARG A 92 7.93 6.03 -0.67
N SER A 93 8.73 5.16 -1.28
CA SER A 93 9.74 5.55 -2.27
C SER A 93 9.09 6.19 -3.49
N MET A 94 8.09 5.54 -4.07
CA MET A 94 7.37 6.06 -5.24
C MET A 94 6.66 7.38 -4.95
N LEU A 95 6.07 7.52 -3.76
CA LEU A 95 5.45 8.77 -3.35
C LEU A 95 6.47 9.90 -3.19
N ALA A 96 7.68 9.60 -2.72
CA ALA A 96 8.75 10.59 -2.60
C ALA A 96 9.28 11.06 -3.97
N GLU A 97 9.26 10.19 -4.98
CA GLU A 97 9.68 10.54 -6.34
C GLU A 97 8.65 11.41 -7.09
N HIS A 98 7.36 11.20 -6.84
CA HIS A 98 6.30 11.78 -7.68
C HIS A 98 5.47 12.88 -7.00
N TYR A 99 5.55 13.04 -5.67
CA TYR A 99 4.69 13.96 -4.94
C TYR A 99 5.46 14.81 -3.92
N ALA A 100 4.97 16.03 -3.70
CA ALA A 100 5.48 16.88 -2.63
C ALA A 100 5.32 16.17 -1.25
N PRO A 101 6.26 16.37 -0.31
CA PRO A 101 6.27 15.64 0.98
C PRO A 101 4.95 15.71 1.75
N ALA A 102 4.25 16.85 1.72
CA ALA A 102 2.94 17.01 2.37
C ALA A 102 1.88 16.09 1.75
N THR A 103 1.81 16.01 0.42
CA THR A 103 0.87 15.15 -0.32
C THR A 103 1.22 13.68 -0.11
N ALA A 104 2.50 13.34 -0.23
CA ALA A 104 3.00 11.99 -0.03
C ALA A 104 2.68 11.47 1.38
N ASN A 105 2.96 12.26 2.41
CA ASN A 105 2.67 11.88 3.80
C ASN A 105 1.17 11.77 4.09
N LYS A 106 0.34 12.60 3.45
CA LYS A 106 -1.12 12.48 3.52
C LYS A 106 -1.59 11.13 2.96
N ILE A 107 -1.09 10.73 1.79
CA ILE A 107 -1.42 9.42 1.20
C ILE A 107 -0.95 8.29 2.13
N LEU A 108 0.30 8.33 2.61
CA LEU A 108 0.81 7.32 3.57
C LEU A 108 -0.03 7.25 4.84
N SER A 109 -0.46 8.38 5.39
CA SER A 109 -1.33 8.41 6.58
C SER A 109 -2.67 7.73 6.33
N ILE A 110 -3.27 7.95 5.16
CA ILE A 110 -4.53 7.33 4.76
C ILE A 110 -4.36 5.81 4.61
N VAL A 111 -3.27 5.35 3.96
CA VAL A 111 -2.97 3.92 3.84
C VAL A 111 -2.77 3.28 5.22
N ARG A 112 -2.02 3.91 6.13
CA ARG A 112 -1.89 3.42 7.53
C ARG A 112 -3.25 3.30 8.23
N GLY A 113 -4.19 4.20 7.93
CA GLY A 113 -5.56 4.13 8.40
C GLY A 113 -6.30 2.88 7.90
N VAL A 114 -6.13 2.54 6.62
CA VAL A 114 -6.67 1.30 6.04
C VAL A 114 -6.04 0.05 6.66
N LEU A 115 -4.73 0.02 6.87
CA LEU A 115 -4.05 -1.11 7.53
C LEU A 115 -4.55 -1.30 8.97
N ARG A 116 -4.88 -0.21 9.67
CA ARG A 116 -5.50 -0.29 11.00
C ARG A 116 -6.87 -0.97 10.94
N GLN A 117 -7.67 -0.70 9.91
CA GLN A 117 -8.95 -1.39 9.72
C GLN A 117 -8.73 -2.87 9.35
N ALA A 118 -7.73 -3.19 8.53
CA ALA A 118 -7.37 -4.58 8.23
C ALA A 118 -7.01 -5.36 9.50
N TRP A 119 -6.26 -4.74 10.42
CA TRP A 119 -5.96 -5.33 11.73
C TRP A 119 -7.23 -5.48 12.61
N LYS A 120 -8.09 -4.46 12.67
CA LYS A 120 -9.35 -4.54 13.44
C LYS A 120 -10.32 -5.60 12.91
N LEU A 121 -10.28 -5.89 11.61
CA LEU A 121 -11.05 -6.94 10.97
C LEU A 121 -10.37 -8.32 11.05
N GLU A 122 -9.27 -8.44 11.82
CA GLU A 122 -8.50 -9.67 12.00
C GLU A 122 -7.89 -10.26 10.71
N LEU A 123 -7.79 -9.46 9.65
CA LEU A 123 -7.18 -9.84 8.36
C LEU A 123 -5.65 -9.67 8.37
N MET A 124 -5.10 -9.02 9.39
CA MET A 124 -3.68 -8.74 9.54
C MET A 124 -3.26 -8.96 10.99
N THR A 125 -2.12 -9.63 11.18
CA THR A 125 -1.56 -9.85 12.52
C THR A 125 -1.05 -8.54 13.12
N THR A 126 -0.96 -8.46 14.45
CA THR A 126 -0.43 -7.27 15.13
C THR A 126 1.04 -7.00 14.78
N ASP A 127 1.88 -8.03 14.59
CA ASP A 127 3.28 -7.85 14.20
C ASP A 127 3.39 -7.27 12.79
N ASP A 128 2.66 -7.85 11.83
CA ASP A 128 2.59 -7.36 10.45
C ASP A 128 2.13 -5.90 10.41
N TYR A 129 1.06 -5.58 11.15
CA TYR A 129 0.53 -4.22 11.25
C TYR A 129 1.57 -3.24 11.80
N LYS A 130 2.19 -3.57 12.94
CA LYS A 130 3.18 -2.73 13.60
C LYS A 130 4.38 -2.46 12.69
N ARG A 131 4.89 -3.49 12.01
CA ARG A 131 5.99 -3.33 11.05
C ARG A 131 5.58 -2.46 9.87
N ALA A 132 4.42 -2.70 9.27
CA ALA A 132 3.96 -1.94 8.11
C ALA A 132 3.81 -0.43 8.44
N VAL A 133 3.20 -0.08 9.58
CA VAL A 133 3.00 1.34 9.93
C VAL A 133 4.27 2.05 10.41
N ALA A 134 5.30 1.29 10.82
CA ALA A 134 6.59 1.83 11.27
C ALA A 134 7.44 2.45 10.15
N VAL A 135 7.06 2.27 8.88
CA VAL A 135 7.68 2.99 7.76
C VAL A 135 7.65 4.49 8.03
N PRO A 136 8.79 5.22 7.95
CA PRO A 136 8.86 6.61 8.35
C PRO A 136 8.11 7.54 7.37
N ALA A 137 7.81 8.75 7.84
CA ALA A 137 7.32 9.83 6.98
C ALA A 137 8.44 10.30 6.02
N ILE A 138 8.04 10.87 4.89
CA ILE A 138 8.96 11.52 3.95
C ILE A 138 9.28 12.92 4.50
N PRO A 139 10.57 13.26 4.73
CA PRO A 139 10.93 14.58 5.24
C PRO A 139 10.56 15.66 4.23
N GLY A 140 10.03 16.77 4.73
CA GLY A 140 9.76 17.95 3.93
C GLY A 140 10.44 19.16 4.54
N THR A 141 11.24 19.86 3.75
CA THR A 141 11.71 21.20 4.09
C THR A 141 10.61 22.20 3.75
N ARG A 142 10.02 22.83 4.77
CA ARG A 142 9.38 24.14 4.59
C ARG A 142 10.47 25.18 4.75
N LEU A 143 10.76 25.94 3.70
CA LEU A 143 11.43 27.22 3.89
C LEU A 143 10.44 28.12 4.65
N PRO A 144 10.80 28.68 5.81
CA PRO A 144 9.98 29.71 6.43
C PRO A 144 9.90 30.92 5.48
N ALA A 145 8.70 31.46 5.33
CA ALA A 145 8.42 32.67 4.55
C ALA A 145 8.84 33.93 5.32
#